data_AF-A0A7Y5AI41-F1
#
_entry.id   AF-A0A7Y5AI41-F1
#
_cell.length_a   1.000
_cell.length_b   1.000
_cell.length_c   1.000
_cell.angle_alpha   90.00
_cell.angle_beta   90.00
_cell.angle_gamma   90.00
#
_symmetry.space_group_name_H-M   'P 1'
#
loop_
_entity.id
_entity.type
_entity.pdbx_description
1 polymer ?
#
loop_
_entity_poly.entity_id
_entity_poly.type
_entity_poly.pdbx_seq_one_letter_code
_entity_poly.pdbx_strand_id
1 'polypeptide(L)'
;MQEKPAYRTVAMVLFNDVLSLDVTGPMDAFAIANRFLPADRQYRLLTLAEGQAAVRSSCGLKVLADLRLDDLPEAVDLLLVPGGPGAYDI
;
A
#
# COMPACT_ATOMS: atom_id res chain seq x y z
N MET A 1 -5.54 -7.66 -26.16
CA MET A 1 -5.33 -8.25 -24.83
C MET A 1 -3.98 -7.76 -24.37
N GLN A 2 -3.92 -6.77 -23.47
CA GLN A 2 -2.62 -6.24 -23.03
C GLN A 2 -1.93 -7.28 -22.15
N GLU A 3 -0.68 -7.60 -22.47
CA GLU A 3 0.15 -8.49 -21.67
C GLU A 3 0.37 -7.87 -20.29
N LYS A 4 0.06 -8.64 -19.24
CA LYS A 4 0.26 -8.20 -17.86
C LYS A 4 1.77 -8.13 -17.60
N PRO A 5 2.29 -7.05 -16.99
CA PRO A 5 3.71 -6.98 -16.65
C PRO A 5 4.16 -8.21 -15.84
N ALA A 6 5.40 -8.65 -16.03
CA ALA A 6 5.94 -9.81 -15.31
C ALA A 6 6.03 -9.60 -13.78
N TYR A 7 6.03 -8.35 -13.32
CA TYR A 7 6.02 -7.98 -11.91
C TYR A 7 4.59 -7.90 -11.35
N ARG A 8 4.43 -8.28 -10.08
CA ARG A 8 3.17 -8.19 -9.34
C ARG A 8 3.11 -6.87 -8.59
N THR A 9 2.01 -6.14 -8.71
CA THR A 9 1.79 -4.88 -7.96
C THR A 9 0.99 -5.14 -6.69
N VAL A 10 1.58 -4.81 -5.55
CA VAL A 10 0.95 -4.83 -4.23
C VAL A 10 0.70 -3.39 -3.79
N ALA A 11 -0.56 -3.04 -3.56
CA ALA A 11 -0.96 -1.70 -3.17
C ALA A 11 -1.50 -1.70 -1.73
N MET A 12 -1.07 -0.71 -0.94
CA MET A 12 -1.47 -0.51 0.45
C MET A 12 -2.31 0.75 0.58
N VAL A 13 -3.55 0.63 1.05
CA VAL A 13 -4.44 1.78 1.28
C VAL A 13 -4.06 2.48 2.58
N LEU A 14 -3.98 3.80 2.54
CA LEU A 14 -3.74 4.68 3.66
C LEU A 14 -4.94 5.60 3.86
N PHE A 15 -5.45 5.65 5.08
CA PHE A 15 -6.56 6.50 5.50
C PHE A 15 -6.26 7.08 6.90
N ASN A 16 -6.95 8.15 7.29
CA ASN A 16 -6.68 8.77 8.59
C ASN A 16 -6.97 7.80 9.74
N ASP A 17 -6.13 7.86 10.77
CA ASP A 17 -6.17 6.95 11.92
C ASP A 17 -5.93 5.47 11.59
N VAL A 18 -5.26 5.19 10.46
CA VAL A 18 -4.69 3.86 10.19
C VAL A 18 -3.65 3.46 11.25
N LEU A 19 -3.56 2.17 11.61
CA LEU A 19 -2.45 1.67 12.42
C LEU A 19 -1.18 1.58 11.57
N SER A 20 -0.13 2.31 11.98
CA SER A 20 1.14 2.28 11.26
C SER A 20 1.77 0.88 11.19
N LEU A 21 1.58 0.03 12.21
CA LEU A 21 2.11 -1.33 12.21
C LEU A 21 1.44 -2.23 11.15
N ASP A 22 0.14 -2.08 10.95
CA ASP A 22 -0.63 -2.83 9.97
C ASP A 22 -0.26 -2.42 8.53
N VAL A 23 0.24 -1.19 8.35
CA VAL A 23 0.83 -0.72 7.10
C VAL A 23 2.24 -1.27 6.92
N THR A 24 3.14 -1.00 7.87
CA THR A 24 4.57 -1.29 7.69
C THR A 24 4.88 -2.78 7.75
N GLY A 25 4.14 -3.57 8.53
CA GLY A 25 4.37 -5.01 8.66
C GLY A 25 4.35 -5.75 7.32
N PRO A 26 3.23 -5.72 6.58
CA PRO A 26 3.16 -6.32 5.24
C PRO A 26 4.13 -5.68 4.25
N MET A 27 4.30 -4.34 4.28
CA MET A 27 5.18 -3.63 3.34
C MET A 27 6.65 -4.05 3.50
N ASP A 28 7.14 -4.16 4.74
CA ASP A 28 8.48 -4.65 5.03
C ASP A 28 8.64 -6.11 4.65
N ALA A 29 7.63 -6.96 4.86
CA ALA A 29 7.68 -8.37 4.46
C ALA A 29 7.88 -8.52 2.93
N PHE A 30 7.13 -7.77 2.12
CA PHE A 30 7.33 -7.79 0.66
C PHE A 30 8.66 -7.15 0.24
N ALA A 31 9.08 -6.07 0.90
CA ALA A 31 10.38 -5.44 0.63
C ALA A 31 11.55 -6.38 0.93
N ILE A 32 11.46 -7.16 2.02
CA ILE A 32 12.43 -8.20 2.36
C ILE A 32 12.41 -9.31 1.31
N ALA A 33 11.23 -9.78 0.90
CA ALA A 33 11.10 -10.80 -0.15
C ALA A 33 11.78 -10.37 -1.46
N ASN A 34 11.65 -9.09 -1.85
CA ASN A 34 12.31 -8.54 -3.04
C ASN A 34 13.83 -8.67 -3.02
N ARG A 35 14.47 -8.74 -1.85
CA ARG A 35 15.92 -8.93 -1.73
C ARG A 35 16.38 -10.33 -2.17
N PHE A 36 15.47 -11.30 -2.22
CA PHE A 36 15.75 -12.69 -2.59
C PHE A 36 15.17 -13.08 -3.97
N LEU A 37 14.42 -12.18 -4.61
CA LEU A 37 13.80 -12.42 -5.91
C LEU A 37 14.64 -11.81 -7.04
N PRO A 38 14.65 -12.45 -8.23
CA PRO A 38 15.20 -11.81 -9.42
C PRO A 38 14.35 -10.60 -9.80
N ALA A 39 14.97 -9.60 -10.43
CA ALA A 39 14.36 -8.29 -10.69
C ALA A 39 13.03 -8.35 -11.46
N ASP A 40 12.88 -9.30 -12.37
CA ASP A 40 11.67 -9.53 -13.18
C ASP A 40 10.49 -10.11 -12.38
N ARG A 41 10.73 -10.57 -11.15
CA ARG A 41 9.72 -11.15 -10.25
C ARG A 41 9.51 -10.36 -8.97
N GLN A 42 10.22 -9.25 -8.79
CA GLN A 42 10.05 -8.41 -7.61
C GLN A 42 8.64 -7.82 -7.58
N TYR A 43 8.11 -7.67 -6.37
CA TYR A 43 6.85 -6.97 -6.11
C TYR A 43 7.07 -5.48 -6.28
N ARG A 44 6.21 -4.83 -7.06
CA ARG A 44 6.08 -3.38 -7.05
C ARG A 44 5.18 -3.00 -5.88
N LEU A 45 5.72 -2.24 -4.94
CA LEU A 45 4.96 -1.75 -3.77
C LEU A 45 4.47 -0.33 -4.05
N LEU A 46 3.21 -0.06 -3.74
CA LEU A 46 2.57 1.24 -3.88
C LEU A 46 1.73 1.55 -2.65
N THR A 47 1.69 2.82 -2.26
CA THR A 47 0.80 3.34 -1.23
C THR A 47 -0.25 4.27 -1.85
N LEU A 48 -1.49 4.15 -1.39
CA LEU A 48 -2.66 4.83 -1.96
C LEU A 48 -3.40 5.57 -0.87
N ALA A 49 -3.52 6.89 -0.95
CA ALA A 49 -4.33 7.65 -0.01
C ALA A 49 -5.81 7.64 -0.41
N GLU A 50 -6.72 7.31 0.51
CA GLU A 50 -8.17 7.43 0.30
C GLU A 50 -8.61 8.85 -0.09
N GLY A 51 -7.91 9.87 0.41
CA GLY A 51 -8.20 11.28 0.13
C GLY A 51 -6.96 12.11 -0.19
N GLN A 52 -6.53 12.94 0.76
CA GLN A 52 -5.31 13.73 0.63
C GLN A 52 -4.08 12.82 0.69
N ALA A 53 -3.06 13.09 -0.13
CA ALA A 53 -1.84 12.27 -0.20
C ALA A 53 -1.14 12.13 1.18
N ALA A 54 -1.21 13.17 2.02
CA ALA A 54 -0.71 13.12 3.38
C ALA A 54 -1.78 12.57 4.34
N VAL A 55 -1.49 11.42 4.94
CA VAL A 55 -2.35 10.71 5.87
C VAL A 55 -1.75 10.77 7.27
N ARG A 56 -2.57 11.00 8.29
CA ARG A 56 -2.15 10.94 9.69
C ARG A 56 -2.56 9.59 10.29
N SER A 57 -1.60 8.80 10.76
CA SER A 57 -1.88 7.53 11.43
C SER A 57 -2.40 7.72 12.86
N SER A 58 -2.91 6.65 13.47
CA SER A 58 -3.46 6.68 14.83
C SER A 58 -2.45 7.10 15.90
N CYS A 59 -1.15 6.83 15.68
CA CYS A 59 -0.07 7.27 16.57
C CYS A 59 0.45 8.68 16.24
N GLY A 60 -0.14 9.35 15.25
CA GLY A 60 0.17 10.72 14.88
C GLY A 60 1.30 10.90 13.88
N LEU A 61 1.90 9.81 13.37
CA LEU A 61 2.83 9.88 12.25
C LEU A 61 2.12 10.35 10.99
N LYS A 62 2.82 11.15 10.19
CA LYS A 62 2.34 11.56 8.86
C LYS A 62 3.05 10.75 7.81
N VAL A 63 2.27 10.12 6.94
CA VAL A 63 2.77 9.34 5.80
C VAL A 63 2.29 10.01 4.53
N LEU A 64 3.18 10.16 3.56
CA LEU A 64 2.84 10.63 2.22
C LEU A 64 2.66 9.41 1.31
N ALA A 65 1.46 9.23 0.77
CA ALA A 65 1.18 8.18 -0.19
C ALA A 65 1.80 8.49 -1.56
N ASP A 66 2.09 7.44 -2.33
CA ASP A 66 2.59 7.56 -3.70
C ASP A 66 1.53 8.14 -4.64
N LEU A 67 0.28 7.68 -4.49
CA LEU A 67 -0.86 8.06 -5.31
C LEU A 67 -2.11 8.27 -4.44
N ARG A 68 -3.15 8.86 -5.04
CA ARG A 68 -4.50 8.81 -4.48
C ARG A 68 -5.20 7.53 -4.93
N LEU A 69 -6.16 7.08 -4.14
CA LEU A 69 -6.97 5.91 -4.47
C LEU A 69 -7.79 6.12 -5.74
N ASP A 70 -8.22 7.35 -6.00
CA ASP A 70 -8.90 7.74 -7.26
C ASP A 70 -7.99 7.59 -8.50
N ASP A 71 -6.68 7.64 -8.31
CA ASP A 71 -5.65 7.53 -9.36
C ASP A 71 -5.08 6.10 -9.46
N LEU A 72 -5.84 5.10 -9.01
CA LEU A 72 -5.42 3.70 -9.00
C LEU A 72 -5.09 3.21 -10.42
N PRO A 73 -3.91 2.60 -10.64
CA PRO A 73 -3.61 1.96 -11.92
C PRO A 73 -4.56 0.78 -12.19
N GLU A 74 -4.95 0.57 -13.46
CA GLU A 74 -5.82 -0.55 -13.86
C GLU A 74 -5.25 -1.94 -13.48
N ALA A 75 -3.93 -2.06 -13.29
CA ALA A 75 -3.23 -3.31 -13.00
C ALA A 75 -2.66 -3.34 -11.58
N VAL A 76 -3.53 -3.60 -10.59
CA VAL A 76 -3.14 -4.01 -9.23
C VAL A 76 -3.43 -5.49 -9.05
N ASP A 77 -2.46 -6.25 -8.54
CA ASP A 77 -2.59 -7.69 -8.33
C ASP A 77 -3.09 -8.04 -6.93
N LEU A 78 -2.75 -7.21 -5.95
CA LEU A 78 -3.14 -7.35 -4.55
C LEU A 78 -3.35 -5.97 -3.94
N LEU A 79 -4.54 -5.74 -3.40
CA LEU A 79 -4.85 -4.56 -2.60
C LEU A 79 -4.93 -4.97 -1.14
N LEU A 80 -4.20 -4.26 -0.28
CA LEU A 80 -4.19 -4.45 1.16
C LEU A 80 -4.89 -3.26 1.81
N VAL A 81 -5.86 -3.55 2.67
CA VAL A 81 -6.54 -2.56 3.51
C VAL A 81 -6.15 -2.86 4.96
N PRO A 82 -5.37 -1.98 5.61
CA PRO A 82 -4.91 -2.16 6.98
C PRO A 82 -6.03 -1.87 7.99
N GLY A 83 -5.83 -2.29 9.24
CA GLY A 83 -6.71 -1.91 10.35
C GLY A 83 -6.42 -0.52 10.90
N GLY A 84 -7.34 -0.03 11.73
CA GLY A 84 -7.19 1.18 12.54
C GLY A 84 -8.52 1.83 12.86
N PRO A 85 -8.57 2.74 13.85
CA PRO A 85 -9.79 3.45 14.22
C PRO A 85 -10.56 4.04 13.03
N GLY A 86 -9.87 4.53 11.99
CA GLY A 86 -10.53 5.04 10.78
C GLY A 86 -11.27 3.99 9.93
N ALA A 87 -11.11 2.69 10.21
CA ALA A 87 -11.77 1.59 9.49
C ALA A 87 -12.97 1.00 10.24
N TYR A 88 -13.18 1.36 11.50
CA TYR A 88 -14.31 0.90 12.30
C TYR A 88 -14.76 2.02 13.22
N ASP A 89 -15.90 2.64 12.88
CA ASP A 89 -16.58 3.58 13.76
C ASP A 89 -17.13 2.85 14.98
N ILE A 90 -16.73 3.29 16.17
CA ILE A 90 -17.41 3.03 17.45
C ILE A 90 -17.92 4.37 17.98
#